data_AF-A0A4Q3TVD2-F1
#
_entry.id   AF-A0A4Q3TVD2-F1
#
_cell.length_a   1.000
_cell.length_b   1.000
_cell.length_c   1.000
_cell.angle_alpha   90.00
_cell.angle_beta   90.00
_cell.angle_gamma   90.00
#
_symmetry.space_group_name_H-M   'P 1'
#
loop_
_entity.id
_entity.type
_entity.pdbx_description
1 polymer ?
#
loop_
_entity_poly.entity_id
_entity_poly.type
_entity_poly.pdbx_seq_one_letter_code
_entity_poly.pdbx_strand_id
1 'polypeptide(L)'
;MRSEPTADLSGPYRAVWRWHFYAGVFVMPVLMLLALTGGLYLFKDEIDGFLYRDMIRVPVAQSQTSPETWLASASEAAGGGRVANLIMPSRDGQAIRLLVDRPDGVQKTVFVDPHTGRATGVIPAGGFMELVKKTHSLTLLGRPFNILVEIVAGWTIILFATGLYLWWPRGRAVATFTPKKTDSRRRPFWRDLHALTGFYVGGVVLFLAVTGMPWSAIWGDRVMGLVKETGLGRPPAPVAGAWQRAQHHDEPVGAGWTMEGMVMTHDHAGHGGLAQVLHVADQAGLARPYAVNIPAADATAYTLTTQARRVQDSRSLYIDGASGRLLGDIGYDQFGAGA
;
A
#
# COMPACT_ATOMS: atom_id res chain seq x y z
N MET A 1 27.84 58.27 15.81
CA MET A 1 27.67 56.83 15.56
C MET A 1 26.50 56.34 16.40
N ARG A 2 25.34 56.07 15.78
CA ARG A 2 24.21 55.41 16.47
C ARG A 2 24.42 53.91 16.33
N SER A 3 24.70 53.23 17.44
CA SER A 3 24.66 51.78 17.52
C SER A 3 23.23 51.33 17.25
N GLU A 4 22.99 50.73 16.08
CA GLU A 4 21.74 50.00 15.85
C GLU A 4 21.64 48.88 16.89
N PRO A 5 20.50 48.72 17.60
CA PRO A 5 20.30 47.57 18.45
C PRO A 5 20.25 46.35 17.53
N THR A 6 21.27 45.49 17.60
CA THR A 6 21.17 44.14 17.08
C THR A 6 19.98 43.52 17.79
N ALA A 7 18.86 43.35 17.09
CA ALA A 7 17.67 42.72 17.62
C ALA A 7 18.05 41.30 18.06
N ASP A 8 18.34 41.15 19.35
CA ASP A 8 18.65 39.86 19.96
C ASP A 8 17.42 38.99 19.78
N LEU A 9 17.55 37.96 18.94
CA LEU A 9 16.49 36.98 18.76
C LEU A 9 16.14 36.42 20.13
N SER A 10 14.87 36.54 20.53
CA SER A 10 14.40 36.14 21.85
C SER A 10 14.86 34.71 22.18
N GLY A 11 15.20 34.44 23.45
CA GLY A 11 15.63 33.12 23.92
C GLY A 11 14.82 31.94 23.38
N PRO A 12 13.47 32.03 23.32
CA PRO A 12 12.61 31.00 22.72
C PRO A 12 12.88 30.74 21.23
N TYR A 13 13.11 31.77 20.42
CA TYR A 13 13.38 31.62 18.98
C TYR A 13 14.68 30.83 18.75
N ARG A 14 15.72 31.14 19.52
CA ARG A 14 17.00 30.42 19.47
C ARG A 14 16.84 28.95 19.87
N ALA A 15 16.00 28.67 20.87
CA ALA A 15 15.71 27.30 21.30
C ALA A 15 15.00 26.50 20.19
N VAL A 16 13.95 27.06 19.58
CA VAL A 16 13.24 26.41 18.46
C VAL A 16 14.18 26.16 17.28
N TRP A 17 15.02 27.13 16.93
CA TRP A 17 16.00 26.96 15.85
C TRP A 17 16.97 25.81 16.13
N ARG A 18 17.50 25.71 17.36
CA ARG A 18 18.41 24.62 17.75
C ARG A 18 17.72 23.26 17.65
N TRP A 19 16.52 23.14 18.21
CA TRP A 19 15.77 21.88 18.18
C TRP A 19 15.35 21.49 16.77
N HIS A 20 14.88 22.43 15.95
CA HIS A 20 14.58 22.20 14.55
C HIS A 20 15.82 21.70 13.79
N PHE A 21 16.99 22.31 14.01
CA PHE A 21 18.24 21.88 13.38
C PHE A 21 18.63 20.46 13.80
N TYR A 22 18.68 20.18 15.11
CA TYR A 22 19.08 18.85 15.59
C TYR A 22 18.09 17.76 15.18
N ALA A 23 16.79 17.99 15.36
CA ALA A 23 15.77 17.06 14.91
C ALA A 23 15.86 16.83 13.40
N GLY A 24 16.09 17.89 12.62
CA GLY A 24 16.32 17.81 11.17
C GLY A 24 17.51 16.91 10.82
N VAL A 25 18.65 17.08 11.49
CA VAL A 25 19.85 16.26 11.26
C VAL A 25 19.62 14.79 11.58
N PHE A 26 18.91 14.45 12.66
CA PHE A 26 18.65 13.07 13.03
C PHE A 26 17.59 12.39 12.15
N VAL A 27 16.59 13.14 11.71
CA VAL A 27 15.45 12.62 10.94
C VAL A 27 15.77 12.54 9.44
N MET A 28 16.63 13.42 8.93
CA MET A 28 16.93 13.55 7.51
C MET A 28 17.42 12.26 6.83
N PRO A 29 18.31 11.42 7.41
CA PRO A 29 18.74 10.18 6.76
C PRO A 29 17.59 9.21 6.50
N VAL A 30 16.67 9.09 7.46
CA VAL A 30 15.49 8.22 7.33
C VAL A 30 14.52 8.85 6.32
N LEU A 31 14.26 10.15 6.39
CA LEU A 31 13.44 10.84 5.39
C LEU A 31 13.97 10.72 3.96
N MET A 32 15.30 10.78 3.77
CA MET A 32 15.92 10.59 2.46
C MET A 32 15.65 9.18 1.92
N LEU A 33 15.77 8.16 2.79
CA LEU A 33 15.43 6.78 2.44
C LEU A 33 13.96 6.65 2.04
N LEU A 34 13.04 7.23 2.83
CA LEU A 34 11.61 7.21 2.53
C LEU A 34 11.30 7.93 1.21
N ALA A 35 11.92 9.08 0.96
CA ALA A 35 11.72 9.83 -0.27
C ALA A 35 12.20 9.04 -1.50
N LEU A 36 13.37 8.40 -1.41
CA LEU A 36 13.91 7.59 -2.52
C LEU A 36 13.04 6.35 -2.78
N THR A 37 12.71 5.61 -1.74
CA THR A 37 11.89 4.38 -1.87
C THR A 37 10.45 4.68 -2.23
N GLY A 38 9.85 5.75 -1.71
CA GLY A 38 8.52 6.22 -2.11
C GLY A 38 8.50 6.70 -3.56
N GLY A 39 9.56 7.40 -4.00
CA GLY A 39 9.74 7.77 -5.41
C GLY A 39 9.82 6.58 -6.35
N LEU A 40 10.53 5.51 -5.96
CA LEU A 40 10.55 4.25 -6.70
C LEU A 40 9.17 3.59 -6.75
N TYR A 41 8.43 3.59 -5.63
CA TYR A 41 7.12 2.95 -5.53
C TYR A 41 6.05 3.62 -6.40
N LEU A 42 6.20 4.92 -6.69
CA LEU A 42 5.32 5.65 -7.62
C LEU A 42 5.32 5.05 -9.03
N PHE A 43 6.42 4.43 -9.45
CA PHE A 43 6.61 3.82 -10.76
C PHE A 43 6.56 2.29 -10.69
N LYS A 44 5.80 1.73 -9.73
CA LYS A 44 5.68 0.29 -9.51
C LYS A 44 5.29 -0.47 -10.77
N ASP A 45 4.25 -0.03 -11.47
CA ASP A 45 3.73 -0.71 -12.68
C ASP A 45 4.76 -0.69 -13.82
N GLU A 46 5.45 0.44 -14.00
CA GLU A 46 6.45 0.64 -15.05
C GLU A 46 7.70 -0.21 -14.78
N ILE A 47 8.17 -0.22 -13.53
CA ILE A 47 9.35 -0.97 -13.13
C ILE A 47 9.06 -2.48 -13.16
N ASP A 48 7.93 -2.93 -12.61
CA ASP A 48 7.54 -4.36 -12.67
C ASP A 48 7.32 -4.80 -14.13
N GLY A 49 6.68 -3.95 -14.96
CA GLY A 49 6.45 -4.21 -16.37
C GLY A 49 7.72 -4.22 -17.23
N PHE A 50 8.79 -3.55 -16.78
CA PHE A 50 10.11 -3.61 -17.38
C PHE A 50 10.88 -4.85 -16.90
N LEU A 51 10.99 -5.04 -15.58
CA LEU A 51 11.81 -6.08 -14.95
C LEU A 51 11.27 -7.49 -15.20
N TYR A 52 9.95 -7.66 -15.21
CA TYR A 52 9.28 -8.95 -15.39
C TYR A 52 8.59 -9.07 -16.75
N ARG A 53 9.02 -8.28 -17.74
CA ARG A 53 8.40 -8.21 -19.07
C ARG A 53 8.18 -9.58 -19.70
N ASP A 54 9.21 -10.42 -19.70
CA ASP A 54 9.20 -11.72 -20.38
C ASP A 54 8.36 -12.76 -19.62
N MET A 55 8.13 -12.55 -18.32
CA MET A 55 7.24 -13.39 -17.51
C MET A 55 5.78 -12.93 -17.65
N ILE A 56 5.56 -11.61 -17.78
CA ILE A 56 4.23 -11.00 -17.88
C ILE A 56 3.64 -11.18 -19.28
N ARG A 57 4.39 -10.98 -20.36
CA ARG A 57 3.83 -10.97 -21.71
C ARG A 57 3.68 -12.39 -22.27
N VAL A 58 2.47 -12.73 -22.68
CA VAL A 58 2.16 -14.02 -23.29
C VAL A 58 1.43 -13.85 -24.62
N PRO A 59 1.58 -14.76 -25.58
CA PRO A 59 0.80 -14.75 -26.81
C PRO A 59 -0.68 -14.95 -26.52
N VAL A 60 -1.54 -14.12 -27.10
CA VAL A 60 -3.00 -14.29 -26.99
C VAL A 60 -3.42 -15.48 -27.86
N ALA A 61 -4.18 -16.41 -27.29
CA ALA A 61 -4.80 -17.51 -28.01
C ALA A 61 -6.33 -17.50 -27.85
N GLN A 62 -7.03 -18.20 -28.76
CA GLN A 62 -8.49 -18.24 -28.76
C GLN A 62 -9.09 -19.03 -27.60
N SER A 63 -8.34 -19.96 -27.01
CA SER A 63 -8.76 -20.76 -25.85
C SER A 63 -7.87 -20.48 -24.65
N GLN A 64 -8.44 -20.66 -23.46
CA GLN A 64 -7.70 -20.69 -22.20
C GLN A 64 -7.67 -22.13 -21.66
N THR A 65 -6.60 -22.51 -20.98
CA THR A 65 -6.56 -23.76 -20.23
C THR A 65 -7.46 -23.68 -19.00
N SER A 66 -7.74 -24.81 -18.37
CA SER A 66 -8.55 -24.82 -17.16
C SER A 66 -7.84 -24.09 -16.00
N PRO A 67 -8.57 -23.40 -15.11
CA PRO A 67 -7.98 -22.77 -13.93
C PRO A 67 -7.20 -23.73 -13.03
N GLU A 68 -7.62 -24.99 -12.96
CA GLU A 68 -6.94 -26.05 -12.21
C GLU A 68 -5.55 -26.33 -12.80
N THR A 69 -5.40 -26.23 -14.13
CA THR A 69 -4.09 -26.33 -14.78
C THR A 69 -3.18 -25.19 -14.33
N TRP A 70 -3.70 -23.97 -14.21
CA TRP A 70 -2.91 -22.84 -13.72
C TRP A 70 -2.42 -23.06 -12.28
N LEU A 71 -3.30 -23.57 -11.41
CA LEU A 71 -2.96 -23.86 -10.02
C LEU A 71 -1.88 -24.96 -9.92
N ALA A 72 -2.04 -26.03 -10.69
CA ALA A 72 -1.08 -27.13 -10.74
C ALA A 72 0.30 -26.67 -11.23
N SER A 73 0.35 -25.97 -12.37
CA SER A 73 1.61 -25.46 -12.93
C SER A 73 2.27 -24.41 -12.04
N ALA A 74 1.48 -23.59 -11.33
CA ALA A 74 2.02 -22.67 -10.33
C ALA A 74 2.65 -23.40 -9.15
N SER A 75 1.95 -24.40 -8.59
CA SER A 75 2.46 -25.21 -7.48
C SER A 75 3.74 -25.93 -7.88
N GLU A 76 3.77 -26.58 -9.04
CA GLU A 76 4.94 -27.29 -9.57
C GLU A 76 6.14 -26.35 -9.74
N ALA A 77 5.96 -25.22 -10.44
CA ALA A 77 7.03 -24.27 -10.69
C ALA A 77 7.56 -23.60 -9.40
N ALA A 78 6.72 -23.45 -8.38
CA ALA A 78 7.16 -22.95 -7.08
C ALA A 78 8.04 -23.96 -6.31
N GLY A 79 8.01 -25.24 -6.67
CA GLY A 79 8.62 -26.36 -5.96
C GLY A 79 7.66 -27.01 -4.95
N GLY A 80 6.38 -27.09 -5.28
CA GLY A 80 5.28 -27.56 -4.44
C GLY A 80 4.68 -26.46 -3.57
N GLY A 81 3.50 -26.74 -3.02
CA GLY A 81 2.77 -25.81 -2.14
C GLY A 81 1.33 -25.56 -2.58
N ARG A 82 0.61 -24.78 -1.76
CA ARG A 82 -0.78 -24.41 -2.03
C ARG A 82 -0.82 -23.03 -2.67
N VAL A 83 -1.65 -22.84 -3.69
CA VAL A 83 -1.91 -21.50 -4.22
C VAL A 83 -2.86 -20.78 -3.27
N ALA A 84 -2.40 -19.67 -2.71
CA ALA A 84 -3.18 -18.86 -1.75
C ALA A 84 -3.96 -17.73 -2.44
N ASN A 85 -3.40 -17.19 -3.52
CA ASN A 85 -3.98 -16.06 -4.22
C ASN A 85 -3.63 -16.13 -5.71
N LEU A 86 -4.50 -15.59 -6.56
CA LEU A 86 -4.15 -15.25 -7.92
C LEU A 86 -4.61 -13.84 -8.29
N ILE A 87 -3.88 -13.18 -9.17
CA ILE A 87 -4.28 -11.90 -9.77
C ILE A 87 -4.59 -12.14 -11.23
N MET A 88 -5.85 -11.93 -11.59
CA MET A 88 -6.30 -11.92 -12.97
C MET A 88 -5.78 -10.64 -13.65
N PRO A 89 -5.04 -10.75 -14.77
CA PRO A 89 -4.49 -9.60 -15.45
C PRO A 89 -5.57 -8.73 -16.11
N SER A 90 -5.18 -7.48 -16.39
CA SER A 90 -6.03 -6.51 -17.07
C SER A 90 -6.26 -6.79 -18.56
N ARG A 91 -5.40 -7.60 -19.19
CA ARG A 91 -5.39 -7.87 -20.64
C ARG A 91 -5.08 -9.34 -20.88
N ASP A 92 -5.66 -9.91 -21.93
CA ASP A 92 -5.48 -11.34 -22.25
C ASP A 92 -4.04 -11.69 -22.66
N GLY A 93 -3.28 -10.73 -23.18
CA GLY A 93 -1.85 -10.91 -23.50
C GLY A 93 -0.91 -10.86 -22.29
N GLN A 94 -1.43 -11.11 -21.08
CA GLN A 94 -0.68 -11.09 -19.84
C GLN A 94 -0.84 -12.39 -19.07
N ALA A 95 0.24 -12.84 -18.44
CA ALA A 95 0.24 -13.99 -17.54
C ALA A 95 -0.54 -13.70 -16.25
N ILE A 96 -1.18 -14.73 -15.71
CA ILE A 96 -1.77 -14.74 -14.38
C ILE A 96 -0.63 -14.79 -13.36
N ARG A 97 -0.75 -14.02 -12.28
CA ARG A 97 0.20 -14.08 -11.15
C ARG A 97 -0.42 -14.90 -10.04
N LEU A 98 0.23 -15.97 -9.62
CA LEU A 98 -0.25 -16.86 -8.55
C LEU A 98 0.73 -16.82 -7.38
N LEU A 99 0.24 -16.51 -6.19
CA LEU A 99 1.01 -16.59 -4.96
C LEU A 99 0.90 -18.00 -4.38
N VAL A 100 2.04 -18.66 -4.20
CA VAL A 100 2.13 -20.03 -3.70
C VAL A 100 2.77 -20.03 -2.31
N ASP A 101 2.04 -20.58 -1.34
CA ASP A 101 2.52 -20.92 -0.01
C ASP A 101 3.27 -22.25 -0.09
N ARG A 102 4.61 -22.19 0.04
CA ARG A 102 5.42 -23.40 -0.02
C ARG A 102 5.52 -24.10 1.35
N PRO A 103 5.78 -25.41 1.39
CA PRO A 103 5.93 -26.16 2.64
C PRO A 103 7.08 -25.69 3.54
N ASP A 104 8.09 -25.02 2.97
CA ASP A 104 9.22 -24.43 3.70
C ASP A 104 8.89 -23.07 4.35
N GLY A 105 7.63 -22.63 4.27
CA GLY A 105 7.15 -21.36 4.82
C GLY A 105 7.48 -20.14 3.96
N VAL A 106 8.12 -20.31 2.80
CA VAL A 106 8.44 -19.22 1.88
C VAL A 106 7.36 -19.07 0.83
N GLN A 107 6.86 -17.85 0.63
CA GLN A 107 5.95 -17.56 -0.47
C GLN A 107 6.69 -17.21 -1.76
N LYS A 108 6.17 -17.67 -2.90
CA LYS A 108 6.65 -17.29 -4.24
C LYS A 108 5.49 -16.82 -5.11
N THR A 109 5.76 -15.87 -6.00
CA THR A 109 4.83 -15.49 -7.06
C THR A 109 5.25 -16.17 -8.35
N VAL A 110 4.33 -16.92 -8.95
CA VAL A 110 4.52 -17.63 -10.22
C VAL A 110 3.69 -16.97 -11.29
N PHE A 111 4.27 -16.77 -12.46
CA PHE A 111 3.56 -16.29 -13.64
C PHE A 111 3.16 -17.49 -14.49
N VAL A 112 1.89 -17.59 -14.84
CA VAL A 112 1.34 -18.67 -15.68
C VAL A 112 0.61 -18.08 -16.86
N ASP A 113 0.91 -18.60 -18.05
CA ASP A 113 0.18 -18.28 -19.26
C ASP A 113 -1.25 -18.86 -19.19
N PRO A 114 -2.30 -18.02 -19.18
CA PRO A 114 -3.69 -18.49 -19.14
C PRO A 114 -4.06 -19.37 -20.33
N HIS A 115 -3.38 -19.22 -21.47
CA HIS A 115 -3.71 -19.88 -22.72
C HIS A 115 -3.08 -21.27 -22.86
N THR A 116 -1.87 -21.46 -22.33
CA THR A 116 -1.11 -22.72 -22.43
C THR A 116 -0.98 -23.47 -21.12
N GLY A 117 -1.28 -22.82 -19.99
CA GLY A 117 -1.05 -23.34 -18.64
C GLY A 117 0.41 -23.36 -18.23
N ARG A 118 1.35 -22.93 -19.08
CA ARG A 118 2.78 -23.00 -18.79
C ARG A 118 3.21 -21.90 -17.85
N ALA A 119 4.05 -22.25 -16.86
CA ALA A 119 4.72 -21.26 -16.04
C ALA A 119 5.77 -20.50 -16.89
N THR A 120 5.70 -19.17 -16.87
CA THR A 120 6.61 -18.27 -17.62
C THR A 120 7.71 -17.69 -16.75
N GLY A 121 7.57 -17.76 -15.42
CA GLY A 121 8.60 -17.33 -14.48
C GLY A 121 8.18 -17.46 -13.03
N VAL A 122 9.17 -17.41 -12.14
CA VAL A 122 8.98 -17.48 -10.69
C VAL A 122 9.82 -16.41 -10.02
N ILE A 123 9.22 -15.65 -9.10
CA ILE A 123 9.87 -14.59 -8.33
C ILE A 123 9.56 -14.74 -6.83
N PRO A 124 10.36 -14.13 -5.93
CA PRO A 124 9.96 -13.97 -4.54
C PRO A 124 8.60 -13.28 -4.43
N ALA A 125 7.82 -13.59 -3.39
CA ALA A 125 6.51 -12.97 -3.18
C ALA A 125 6.58 -11.42 -3.27
N GLY A 126 5.77 -10.85 -4.17
CA GLY A 126 5.73 -9.40 -4.43
C GLY A 126 6.94 -8.81 -5.17
N GLY A 127 7.97 -9.60 -5.43
CA GLY A 127 9.12 -9.25 -6.26
C GLY A 127 9.96 -8.10 -5.71
N PHE A 128 10.57 -7.34 -6.62
CA PHE A 128 11.42 -6.19 -6.32
C PHE A 128 10.67 -5.10 -5.55
N MET A 129 9.38 -4.89 -5.87
CA MET A 129 8.57 -3.87 -5.22
C MET A 129 8.26 -4.21 -3.75
N GLU A 130 8.19 -5.48 -3.39
CA GLU A 130 8.08 -5.87 -1.99
C GLU A 130 9.36 -5.53 -1.21
N LEU A 131 10.54 -5.70 -1.82
CA LEU A 131 11.80 -5.26 -1.23
C LEU A 131 11.82 -3.74 -1.02
N VAL A 132 11.39 -2.96 -2.02
CA VAL A 132 11.27 -1.50 -1.91
C VAL A 132 10.31 -1.11 -0.79
N LYS A 133 9.12 -1.74 -0.72
CA LYS A 133 8.11 -1.51 0.33
C LYS A 133 8.65 -1.82 1.72
N LYS A 134 9.31 -2.96 1.91
CA LYS A 134 9.91 -3.35 3.21
C LYS A 134 11.09 -2.46 3.61
N THR A 135 11.81 -1.92 2.63
CA THR A 135 12.88 -0.94 2.86
C THR A 135 12.29 0.42 3.27
N HIS A 136 11.21 0.85 2.60
CA HIS A 136 10.49 2.10 2.91
C HIS A 136 9.97 2.13 4.35
N SER A 137 9.39 1.02 4.81
CA SER A 137 8.85 0.86 6.17
C SER A 137 9.87 0.34 7.18
N LEU A 138 11.13 0.14 6.78
CA LEU A 138 12.22 -0.48 7.56
C LEU A 138 11.87 -1.83 8.21
N THR A 139 10.86 -2.54 7.71
CA THR A 139 10.43 -3.82 8.28
C THR A 139 11.44 -4.94 8.05
N LEU A 140 12.37 -4.79 7.08
CA LEU A 140 13.53 -5.68 6.93
C LEU A 140 14.39 -5.75 8.19
N LEU A 141 14.41 -4.69 9.00
CA LEU A 141 15.16 -4.60 10.25
C LEU A 141 14.30 -4.94 11.48
N GLY A 142 13.03 -5.29 11.27
CA GLY A 142 12.09 -5.67 12.31
C GLY A 142 11.27 -4.51 12.90
N ARG A 143 10.37 -4.86 13.82
CA ARG A 143 9.37 -3.95 14.41
C ARG A 143 9.94 -2.65 15.03
N PRO A 144 11.07 -2.66 15.76
CA PRO A 144 11.61 -1.42 16.34
C PRO A 144 11.94 -0.36 15.29
N PHE A 145 12.48 -0.77 14.13
CA PHE A 145 12.79 0.15 13.05
C PHE A 145 11.55 0.58 12.27
N ASN A 146 10.52 -0.26 12.21
CA ASN A 146 9.23 0.15 11.68
C ASN A 146 8.57 1.23 12.55
N ILE A 147 8.66 1.12 13.89
CA ILE A 147 8.21 2.18 14.81
C ILE A 147 9.08 3.44 14.67
N LEU A 148 10.39 3.31 14.40
CA LEU A 148 11.25 4.45 14.11
C LEU A 148 10.74 5.27 12.91
N VAL A 149 10.21 4.63 11.87
CA VAL A 149 9.61 5.34 10.72
C VAL A 149 8.41 6.17 11.16
N GLU A 150 7.55 5.64 12.05
CA GLU A 150 6.41 6.38 12.61
C GLU A 150 6.87 7.59 13.43
N ILE A 151 7.90 7.42 14.27
CA ILE A 151 8.50 8.52 15.04
C ILE A 151 9.04 9.60 14.08
N VAL A 152 9.74 9.19 13.02
CA VAL A 152 10.26 10.09 11.98
C VAL A 152 9.14 10.85 11.27
N ALA A 153 8.04 10.18 10.92
CA ALA A 153 6.87 10.82 10.32
C ALA A 153 6.26 11.87 11.27
N GLY A 154 6.11 11.54 12.56
CA GLY A 154 5.66 12.50 13.58
C GLY A 154 6.59 13.70 13.75
N TRP A 155 7.91 13.46 13.78
CA TRP A 155 8.90 14.55 13.82
C TRP A 155 8.89 15.39 12.56
N THR A 156 8.53 14.84 11.41
CA THR A 156 8.42 15.59 10.15
C THR A 156 7.30 16.64 10.24
N ILE A 157 6.18 16.30 10.86
CA ILE A 157 5.08 17.24 11.15
C ILE A 157 5.59 18.37 12.06
N ILE A 158 6.31 18.02 13.14
CA ILE A 158 6.91 19.00 14.07
C ILE A 158 7.94 19.88 13.37
N LEU A 159 8.78 19.31 12.51
CA LEU A 159 9.80 20.01 11.74
C LEU A 159 9.16 21.00 10.76
N PHE A 160 8.06 20.63 10.09
CA PHE A 160 7.33 21.55 9.24
C PHE A 160 6.74 22.71 10.05
N ALA A 161 6.07 22.43 11.17
CA ALA A 161 5.48 23.46 12.03
C ALA A 161 6.54 24.42 12.60
N THR A 162 7.65 23.88 13.08
CA THR A 162 8.78 24.69 13.59
C THR A 162 9.48 25.45 12.47
N GLY A 163 9.60 24.87 11.27
CA GLY A 163 10.12 25.54 10.08
C GLY A 163 9.26 26.74 9.67
N LEU A 164 7.94 26.57 9.65
CA LEU A 164 6.98 27.65 9.39
C LEU A 164 7.08 28.75 10.44
N TYR A 165 7.18 28.39 11.72
CA TYR A 165 7.40 29.34 12.81
C TYR A 165 8.69 30.15 12.65
N LEU A 166 9.78 29.51 12.22
CA LEU A 166 11.09 30.16 11.99
C LEU A 166 11.10 31.02 10.73
N TRP A 167 10.36 30.63 9.69
CA TRP A 167 10.24 31.38 8.44
C TRP A 167 9.30 32.59 8.54
N TRP A 168 8.33 32.56 9.46
CA TRP A 168 7.27 33.57 9.55
C TRP A 168 7.82 35.02 9.62
N PRO A 169 7.34 35.94 8.76
CA PRO A 169 7.87 37.30 8.67
C PRO A 169 7.43 38.14 9.88
N ARG A 170 8.27 38.19 10.92
CA ARG A 170 8.06 39.06 12.09
C ARG A 170 8.56 40.49 11.83
N GLY A 171 7.77 41.28 11.11
CA GLY A 171 8.07 42.71 10.86
C GLY A 171 8.83 43.01 9.56
N ARG A 172 8.76 42.12 8.55
CA ARG A 172 9.27 42.37 7.20
C ARG A 172 8.13 42.27 6.19
N ALA A 173 8.09 43.19 5.22
CA ALA A 173 6.95 43.43 4.33
C ALA A 173 6.46 42.20 3.53
N VAL A 174 7.30 41.19 3.32
CA VAL A 174 6.88 39.93 2.70
C VAL A 174 7.74 38.80 3.26
N ALA A 175 7.14 37.67 3.61
CA ALA A 175 7.87 36.41 3.72
C ALA A 175 8.70 36.26 2.44
N THR A 176 9.96 35.86 2.54
CA THR A 176 10.89 35.97 1.41
C THR A 176 10.52 34.91 0.35
N PHE A 177 9.58 35.23 -0.55
CA PHE A 177 9.11 34.33 -1.63
C PHE A 177 10.10 34.26 -2.81
N THR A 178 11.13 35.10 -2.80
CA THR A 178 12.21 35.12 -3.80
C THR A 178 13.57 35.13 -3.08
N PRO A 179 14.56 34.31 -3.48
CA PRO A 179 15.89 34.33 -2.87
C PRO A 179 16.47 35.75 -2.87
N LYS A 180 16.79 36.31 -1.69
CA LYS A 180 17.28 37.70 -1.60
C LYS A 180 18.75 37.84 -2.02
N LYS A 181 19.48 36.72 -2.04
CA LYS A 181 20.87 36.66 -2.49
C LYS A 181 21.01 35.53 -3.50
N THR A 182 21.57 35.82 -4.66
CA THR A 182 21.81 34.86 -5.76
C THR A 182 23.20 34.24 -5.71
N ASP A 183 24.05 34.64 -4.76
CA ASP A 183 25.40 34.09 -4.59
C ASP A 183 25.36 32.75 -3.83
N SER A 184 25.48 31.65 -4.58
CA SER A 184 25.46 30.27 -4.06
C SER A 184 26.64 29.92 -3.16
N ARG A 185 27.70 30.74 -3.12
CA ARG A 185 28.85 30.55 -2.23
C ARG A 185 28.56 30.96 -0.79
N ARG A 186 27.45 31.66 -0.54
CA ARG A 186 27.16 32.25 0.78
C ARG A 186 26.03 31.51 1.49
N ARG A 187 26.17 31.35 2.81
CA ARG A 187 25.16 30.76 3.72
C ARG A 187 23.73 31.31 3.54
N PRO A 188 23.49 32.62 3.31
CA PRO A 188 22.12 33.13 3.16
C PRO A 188 21.37 32.56 1.95
N PHE A 189 22.06 32.22 0.85
CA PHE A 189 21.42 31.58 -0.31
C PHE A 189 20.82 30.22 0.08
N TRP A 190 21.63 29.35 0.70
CA TRP A 190 21.19 28.02 1.14
C TRP A 190 20.10 28.09 2.21
N ARG A 191 20.16 29.10 3.10
CA ARG A 191 19.09 29.35 4.07
C ARG A 191 17.78 29.74 3.37
N ASP A 192 17.83 30.66 2.42
CA ASP A 192 16.63 31.14 1.71
C ASP A 192 16.07 30.01 0.81
N LEU A 193 16.94 29.22 0.17
CA LEU A 193 16.56 28.03 -0.59
C LEU A 193 15.88 27.00 0.30
N HIS A 194 16.49 26.59 1.42
CA HIS A 194 15.91 25.63 2.36
C HIS A 194 14.57 26.12 2.91
N ALA A 195 14.42 27.41 3.20
CA ALA A 195 13.17 27.97 3.69
C ALA A 195 12.07 27.95 2.61
N LEU A 196 12.41 28.30 1.36
CA LEU A 196 11.44 28.30 0.25
C LEU A 196 11.04 26.88 -0.14
N THR A 197 12.01 25.98 -0.31
CA THR A 197 11.74 24.56 -0.59
C THR A 197 11.03 23.90 0.59
N GLY A 198 11.43 24.23 1.82
CA GLY A 198 10.81 23.71 3.04
C GLY A 198 9.36 24.14 3.18
N PHE A 199 8.98 25.33 2.70
CA PHE A 199 7.59 25.75 2.66
C PHE A 199 6.78 24.96 1.60
N TYR A 200 7.21 24.97 0.34
CA TYR A 200 6.45 24.34 -0.75
C TYR A 200 6.50 22.80 -0.69
N VAL A 201 7.70 22.22 -0.68
CA VAL A 201 7.89 20.77 -0.61
C VAL A 201 7.45 20.25 0.75
N GLY A 202 7.72 20.98 1.83
CA GLY A 202 7.28 20.58 3.16
C GLY A 202 5.76 20.55 3.31
N GLY A 203 5.00 21.37 2.56
CA GLY A 203 3.54 21.26 2.52
C GLY A 203 3.07 19.93 1.93
N VAL A 204 3.69 19.49 0.83
CA VAL A 204 3.43 18.16 0.23
C VAL A 204 3.85 17.04 1.19
N VAL A 205 5.03 17.16 1.79
CA VAL A 205 5.54 16.18 2.75
C VAL A 205 4.66 16.13 4.01
N LEU A 206 4.14 17.26 4.49
CA LEU A 206 3.20 17.31 5.60
C LEU A 206 1.92 16.55 5.24
N PHE A 207 1.35 16.81 4.06
CA PHE A 207 0.18 16.08 3.58
C PHE A 207 0.45 14.57 3.58
N LEU A 208 1.55 14.13 2.96
CA LEU A 208 1.94 12.72 2.91
C LEU A 208 2.18 12.11 4.30
N ALA A 209 2.83 12.84 5.21
CA ALA A 209 3.07 12.39 6.58
C ALA A 209 1.74 12.21 7.32
N VAL A 210 0.85 13.20 7.28
CA VAL A 210 -0.46 13.14 7.95
C VAL A 210 -1.32 12.01 7.38
N THR A 211 -1.40 11.87 6.06
CA THR A 211 -2.16 10.78 5.43
C THR A 211 -1.47 9.42 5.54
N GLY A 212 -0.17 9.39 5.83
CA GLY A 212 0.62 8.19 6.06
C GLY A 212 0.51 7.64 7.48
N MET A 213 0.22 8.49 8.49
CA MET A 213 0.10 8.07 9.89
C MET A 213 -0.92 6.95 10.13
N PRO A 214 -2.11 6.91 9.48
CA PRO A 214 -3.03 5.76 9.60
C PRO A 214 -2.47 4.42 9.11
N TRP A 215 -1.35 4.41 8.39
CA TRP A 215 -0.68 3.20 7.89
C TRP A 215 0.52 2.78 8.75
N SER A 216 0.81 3.51 9.82
CA SER A 216 1.90 3.18 10.75
C SER A 216 1.45 2.16 11.80
N ALA A 217 2.41 1.57 12.51
CA ALA A 217 2.13 0.47 13.43
C ALA A 217 1.22 0.87 14.58
N ILE A 218 1.48 1.99 15.27
CA ILE A 218 0.75 2.36 16.47
C ILE A 218 -0.45 3.23 16.12
N TRP A 219 -0.26 4.28 15.32
CA TRP A 219 -1.36 5.14 14.89
C TRP A 219 -2.38 4.40 14.03
N GLY A 220 -1.94 3.52 13.13
CA GLY A 220 -2.85 2.71 12.33
C GLY A 220 -3.73 1.81 13.17
N ASP A 221 -3.16 1.10 14.15
CA ASP A 221 -3.91 0.28 15.11
C ASP A 221 -4.96 1.12 15.88
N ARG A 222 -4.60 2.35 16.28
CA ARG A 222 -5.50 3.26 17.01
C ARG A 222 -6.64 3.77 16.13
N VAL A 223 -6.34 4.23 14.92
CA VAL A 223 -7.35 4.70 13.96
C VAL A 223 -8.30 3.57 13.60
N MET A 224 -7.75 2.38 13.30
CA MET A 224 -8.55 1.19 13.00
C MET A 224 -9.41 0.78 14.20
N GLY A 225 -8.89 0.87 15.44
CA GLY A 225 -9.67 0.65 16.66
C GLY A 225 -10.88 1.59 16.76
N LEU A 226 -10.68 2.89 16.51
CA LEU A 226 -11.77 3.86 16.51
C LEU A 226 -12.81 3.58 15.41
N VAL A 227 -12.36 3.25 14.20
CA VAL A 227 -13.24 2.90 13.06
C VAL A 227 -14.07 1.65 13.39
N LYS A 228 -13.48 0.68 14.10
CA LYS A 228 -14.16 -0.53 14.59
C LYS A 228 -15.22 -0.21 15.63
N GLU A 229 -14.87 0.56 16.66
CA GLU A 229 -15.75 0.91 17.78
C GLU A 229 -16.93 1.77 17.34
N THR A 230 -16.73 2.65 16.36
CA THR A 230 -17.76 3.54 15.84
C THR A 230 -18.65 2.92 14.77
N GLY A 231 -18.33 1.70 14.31
CA GLY A 231 -19.06 1.03 13.22
C GLY A 231 -18.89 1.71 11.85
N LEU A 232 -17.90 2.59 11.69
CA LEU A 232 -17.67 3.35 10.46
C LEU A 232 -16.88 2.56 9.40
N GLY A 233 -16.40 1.36 9.71
CA GLY A 233 -15.50 0.61 8.82
C GLY A 233 -16.19 -0.24 7.76
N ARG A 234 -16.95 -1.26 8.20
CA ARG A 234 -17.56 -2.28 7.33
C ARG A 234 -19.05 -2.00 7.13
N PRO A 235 -19.65 -2.41 6.00
CA PRO A 235 -21.11 -2.42 5.86
C PRO A 235 -21.76 -3.20 7.02
N PRO A 236 -22.95 -2.80 7.49
CA PRO A 236 -23.65 -3.53 8.54
C PRO A 236 -24.02 -4.95 8.07
N ALA A 237 -24.21 -5.85 9.04
CA ALA A 237 -24.79 -7.16 8.79
C ALA A 237 -26.14 -7.02 8.05
N PRO A 238 -26.48 -7.93 7.12
CA PRO A 238 -25.87 -9.24 6.88
C PRO A 238 -24.68 -9.23 5.91
N VAL A 239 -24.36 -8.07 5.31
CA VAL A 239 -23.37 -7.94 4.23
C VAL A 239 -21.93 -8.04 4.74
N ALA A 240 -21.66 -7.60 5.98
CA ALA A 240 -20.44 -7.97 6.70
C ALA A 240 -20.78 -8.20 8.18
N GLY A 241 -20.58 -9.43 8.67
CA GLY A 241 -20.76 -9.80 10.07
C GLY A 241 -19.68 -9.23 11.00
N ALA A 242 -19.92 -9.36 12.32
CA ALA A 242 -19.09 -8.82 13.39
C ALA A 242 -17.61 -9.19 13.24
N TRP A 243 -16.76 -8.24 12.81
CA TRP A 243 -15.29 -8.27 12.77
C TRP A 243 -14.63 -9.67 12.82
N GLN A 244 -15.12 -10.61 12.01
CA GLN A 244 -14.49 -11.90 11.84
C GLN A 244 -13.19 -11.61 11.09
N ARG A 245 -12.09 -12.00 11.70
CA ARG A 245 -10.75 -11.92 11.12
C ARG A 245 -10.49 -13.26 10.48
N ALA A 246 -10.13 -13.26 9.20
CA ALA A 246 -9.53 -14.40 8.52
C ALA A 246 -8.45 -15.00 9.44
N GLN A 247 -8.53 -16.29 9.70
CA GLN A 247 -7.42 -16.96 10.35
C GLN A 247 -6.36 -17.24 9.29
N HIS A 248 -5.07 -17.13 9.65
CA HIS A 248 -3.96 -17.46 8.75
C HIS A 248 -3.84 -16.57 7.50
N HIS A 249 -3.46 -17.16 6.35
CA HIS A 249 -3.13 -16.50 5.09
C HIS A 249 -4.38 -16.23 4.19
N ASP A 250 -5.58 -16.32 4.76
CA ASP A 250 -6.86 -16.16 4.06
C ASP A 250 -7.29 -14.68 3.93
N GLU A 251 -6.42 -13.73 4.27
CA GLU A 251 -6.71 -12.31 4.15
C GLU A 251 -6.85 -11.90 2.66
N PRO A 252 -7.97 -11.26 2.26
CA PRO A 252 -8.17 -10.86 0.88
C PRO A 252 -7.12 -9.83 0.41
N VAL A 253 -6.36 -10.18 -0.62
CA VAL A 253 -5.35 -9.27 -1.19
C VAL A 253 -6.05 -8.15 -1.94
N GLY A 254 -5.68 -6.90 -1.62
CA GLY A 254 -6.20 -5.70 -2.27
C GLY A 254 -7.60 -5.29 -1.83
N ALA A 255 -8.17 -5.93 -0.80
CA ALA A 255 -9.30 -5.37 -0.08
C ALA A 255 -8.92 -4.04 0.56
N GLY A 256 -9.89 -3.10 0.61
CA GLY A 256 -9.73 -1.87 1.37
C GLY A 256 -9.42 -2.18 2.83
N TRP A 257 -8.67 -1.30 3.49
CA TRP A 257 -8.20 -1.48 4.87
C TRP A 257 -9.28 -1.81 5.91
N THR A 258 -10.52 -1.34 5.74
CA THR A 258 -11.65 -1.72 6.62
C THR A 258 -12.20 -3.11 6.35
N MET A 259 -12.00 -3.59 5.13
CA MET A 259 -12.37 -4.93 4.65
C MET A 259 -11.21 -5.92 4.78
N GLU A 260 -10.04 -5.47 5.25
CA GLU A 260 -8.88 -6.32 5.49
C GLU A 260 -9.23 -7.44 6.49
N GLY A 261 -8.89 -8.66 6.11
CA GLY A 261 -9.22 -9.89 6.84
C GLY A 261 -10.72 -10.20 6.94
N MET A 262 -11.61 -9.54 6.18
CA MET A 262 -13.03 -9.91 6.12
C MET A 262 -13.20 -11.17 5.28
N VAL A 263 -13.81 -12.20 5.88
CA VAL A 263 -14.17 -13.46 5.21
C VAL A 263 -15.64 -13.76 5.46
N MET A 264 -16.25 -14.49 4.54
CA MET A 264 -17.58 -15.06 4.72
C MET A 264 -17.49 -16.58 4.83
N THR A 265 -18.34 -17.17 5.66
CA THR A 265 -18.45 -18.62 5.82
C THR A 265 -19.71 -19.16 5.18
N HIS A 266 -19.71 -20.44 4.82
CA HIS A 266 -20.86 -21.15 4.28
C HIS A 266 -20.98 -22.56 4.88
N ASP A 267 -22.18 -23.13 4.79
CA ASP A 267 -22.52 -24.44 5.38
C ASP A 267 -22.11 -25.64 4.49
N HIS A 268 -21.60 -25.37 3.28
CA HIS A 268 -21.15 -26.42 2.36
C HIS A 268 -19.74 -26.90 2.69
N ALA A 269 -19.52 -28.23 2.60
CA ALA A 269 -18.22 -28.86 2.76
C ALA A 269 -17.47 -28.89 1.41
N GLY A 270 -16.31 -28.24 1.36
CA GLY A 270 -15.34 -28.33 0.27
C GLY A 270 -15.09 -26.99 -0.44
N HIS A 271 -13.88 -26.86 -1.00
CA HIS A 271 -13.46 -25.65 -1.71
C HIS A 271 -14.13 -25.42 -3.07
N GLY A 272 -14.86 -26.40 -3.61
CA GLY A 272 -15.39 -26.36 -4.98
C GLY A 272 -14.34 -25.98 -6.05
N GLY A 273 -14.80 -25.58 -7.23
CA GLY A 273 -13.91 -25.36 -8.38
C GLY A 273 -13.64 -23.88 -8.64
N LEU A 274 -12.35 -23.50 -8.77
CA LEU A 274 -11.96 -22.14 -9.18
C LEU A 274 -12.62 -21.72 -10.50
N ALA A 275 -12.81 -22.66 -11.44
CA ALA A 275 -13.53 -22.40 -12.68
C ALA A 275 -14.96 -21.88 -12.47
N GLN A 276 -15.70 -22.45 -11.51
CA GLN A 276 -17.05 -22.00 -11.18
C GLN A 276 -17.04 -20.60 -10.57
N VAL A 277 -16.10 -20.34 -9.65
CA VAL A 277 -15.92 -19.03 -9.02
C VAL A 277 -15.63 -17.94 -10.05
N LEU A 278 -14.72 -18.20 -10.99
CA LEU A 278 -14.40 -17.26 -12.07
C LEU A 278 -15.58 -17.03 -13.01
N HIS A 279 -16.35 -18.09 -13.32
CA HIS A 279 -17.56 -17.95 -14.12
C HIS A 279 -18.60 -17.04 -13.47
N VAL A 280 -18.83 -17.19 -12.16
CA VAL A 280 -19.75 -16.33 -11.40
C VAL A 280 -19.24 -14.89 -11.37
N ALA A 281 -17.92 -14.68 -11.24
CA ALA A 281 -17.31 -13.35 -11.27
C ALA A 281 -17.51 -12.65 -12.63
N ASP A 282 -17.34 -13.39 -13.72
CA ASP A 282 -17.58 -12.88 -15.08
C ASP A 282 -19.06 -12.54 -15.28
N GLN A 283 -19.98 -13.40 -14.81
CA GLN A 283 -21.43 -13.13 -14.86
C GLN A 283 -21.84 -11.92 -14.02
N ALA A 284 -21.19 -11.71 -12.87
CA ALA A 284 -21.40 -10.55 -12.02
C ALA A 284 -20.77 -9.27 -12.58
N GLY A 285 -20.00 -9.36 -13.68
CA GLY A 285 -19.36 -8.23 -14.35
C GLY A 285 -18.20 -7.63 -13.55
N LEU A 286 -17.42 -8.46 -12.83
CA LEU A 286 -16.28 -7.97 -12.06
C LEU A 286 -15.16 -7.47 -13.00
N ALA A 287 -14.79 -6.19 -12.88
CA ALA A 287 -13.79 -5.59 -13.75
C ALA A 287 -12.36 -6.11 -13.47
N ARG A 288 -11.61 -6.38 -14.53
CA ARG A 288 -10.18 -6.73 -14.46
C ARG A 288 -9.30 -5.47 -14.36
N PRO A 289 -8.14 -5.55 -13.68
CA PRO A 289 -7.63 -6.69 -12.94
C PRO A 289 -8.34 -6.88 -11.60
N TYR A 290 -8.41 -8.12 -11.12
CA TYR A 290 -8.90 -8.45 -9.78
C TYR A 290 -8.04 -9.55 -9.16
N ALA A 291 -7.95 -9.54 -7.84
CA ALA A 291 -7.33 -10.61 -7.07
C ALA A 291 -8.39 -11.61 -6.62
N VAL A 292 -8.05 -12.89 -6.57
CA VAL A 292 -8.87 -13.97 -5.99
C VAL A 292 -8.07 -14.56 -4.84
N ASN A 293 -8.59 -14.47 -3.62
CA ASN A 293 -8.08 -15.22 -2.47
C ASN A 293 -8.73 -16.61 -2.47
N ILE A 294 -7.89 -17.65 -2.44
CA ILE A 294 -8.31 -19.05 -2.38
C ILE A 294 -8.26 -19.47 -0.91
N PRO A 295 -9.43 -19.76 -0.29
CA PRO A 295 -9.53 -20.06 1.11
C PRO A 295 -8.80 -21.37 1.44
N ALA A 296 -8.04 -21.40 2.55
CA ALA A 296 -7.45 -22.62 3.07
C ALA A 296 -8.48 -23.49 3.83
N ALA A 297 -9.51 -22.86 4.41
CA ALA A 297 -10.58 -23.55 5.13
C ALA A 297 -11.77 -23.90 4.21
N ASP A 298 -12.29 -25.12 4.33
CA ASP A 298 -13.40 -25.63 3.50
C ASP A 298 -14.72 -24.86 3.66
N ALA A 299 -14.94 -24.23 4.82
CA ALA A 299 -16.17 -23.48 5.12
C ALA A 299 -16.04 -21.99 4.85
N THR A 300 -14.98 -21.55 4.17
CA THR A 300 -14.71 -20.14 3.88
C THR A 300 -14.87 -19.87 2.39
N ALA A 301 -15.52 -18.76 2.07
CA ALA A 301 -15.79 -18.34 0.70
C ALA A 301 -14.55 -17.81 -0.01
N TYR A 302 -14.53 -17.93 -1.33
CA TYR A 302 -13.57 -17.21 -2.17
C TYR A 302 -13.86 -15.72 -2.10
N THR A 303 -12.80 -14.93 -1.98
CA THR A 303 -12.92 -13.48 -2.01
C THR A 303 -12.26 -12.93 -3.27
N LEU A 304 -13.03 -12.23 -4.09
CA LEU A 304 -12.54 -11.58 -5.29
C LEU A 304 -12.58 -10.08 -5.10
N THR A 305 -11.47 -9.39 -5.33
CA THR A 305 -11.38 -7.94 -5.13
C THR A 305 -10.75 -7.25 -6.33
N THR A 306 -11.47 -6.27 -6.89
CA THR A 306 -10.96 -5.41 -7.97
C THR A 306 -9.67 -4.72 -7.57
N GLN A 307 -8.66 -4.74 -8.44
CA GLN A 307 -7.44 -3.94 -8.30
C GLN A 307 -7.66 -2.57 -8.96
N ALA A 308 -8.61 -1.82 -8.39
CA ALA A 308 -9.11 -0.58 -8.96
C ALA A 308 -8.10 0.57 -8.80
N ARG A 309 -7.99 1.43 -9.82
CA ARG A 309 -7.19 2.67 -9.76
C ARG A 309 -7.94 3.82 -9.10
N ARG A 310 -9.27 3.81 -9.19
CA ARG A 310 -10.17 4.78 -8.56
C ARG A 310 -10.92 4.07 -7.45
N VAL A 311 -11.03 4.72 -6.30
CA VAL A 311 -11.71 4.13 -5.15
C VAL A 311 -13.18 3.80 -5.44
N GLN A 312 -13.83 4.56 -6.33
CA GLN A 312 -15.22 4.34 -6.73
C GLN A 312 -15.45 3.02 -7.48
N ASP A 313 -14.39 2.49 -8.11
CA ASP A 313 -14.46 1.25 -8.87
C ASP A 313 -14.16 0.02 -7.99
N SER A 314 -13.99 0.23 -6.67
CA SER A 314 -13.72 -0.83 -5.72
C SER A 314 -14.95 -1.71 -5.53
N ARG A 315 -14.77 -3.02 -5.72
CA ARG A 315 -15.79 -4.03 -5.52
C ARG A 315 -15.17 -5.33 -5.02
N SER A 316 -15.83 -5.96 -4.06
CA SER A 316 -15.47 -7.27 -3.52
C SER A 316 -16.63 -8.24 -3.61
N LEU A 317 -16.39 -9.42 -4.20
CA LEU A 317 -17.34 -10.52 -4.26
C LEU A 317 -16.92 -11.64 -3.31
N TYR A 318 -17.90 -12.21 -2.62
CA TYR A 318 -17.74 -13.36 -1.74
C TYR A 318 -18.54 -14.52 -2.33
N ILE A 319 -17.86 -15.57 -2.77
CA ILE A 319 -18.48 -16.64 -3.55
C ILE A 319 -18.21 -17.97 -2.84
N ASP A 320 -19.27 -18.72 -2.59
CA ASP A 320 -19.16 -20.12 -2.18
C ASP A 320 -18.67 -20.94 -3.36
N GLY A 321 -17.47 -21.51 -3.22
CA GLY A 321 -16.83 -22.27 -4.29
C GLY A 321 -17.56 -23.55 -4.66
N ALA A 322 -18.27 -24.19 -3.72
CA ALA A 322 -18.94 -25.47 -3.92
C ALA A 322 -20.30 -25.32 -4.58
N SER A 323 -21.08 -24.32 -4.18
CA SER A 323 -22.42 -24.09 -4.74
C SER A 323 -22.42 -23.07 -5.90
N GLY A 324 -21.38 -22.24 -6.01
CA GLY A 324 -21.36 -21.07 -6.91
C GLY A 324 -22.27 -19.93 -6.45
N ARG A 325 -22.81 -20.00 -5.22
CA ARG A 325 -23.68 -18.95 -4.69
C ARG A 325 -22.87 -17.70 -4.34
N LEU A 326 -23.33 -16.56 -4.83
CA LEU A 326 -22.84 -15.25 -4.41
C LEU A 326 -23.35 -14.94 -3.00
N LEU A 327 -22.46 -14.94 -2.01
CA LEU A 327 -22.76 -14.66 -0.60
C LEU A 327 -22.74 -13.17 -0.30
N GLY A 328 -21.88 -12.43 -0.99
CA GLY A 328 -21.72 -10.99 -0.80
C GLY A 328 -21.23 -10.32 -2.07
N ASP A 329 -21.78 -9.14 -2.34
CA ASP A 329 -21.36 -8.22 -3.39
C ASP A 329 -21.28 -6.84 -2.75
N ILE A 330 -20.06 -6.33 -2.60
CA ILE A 330 -19.77 -5.12 -1.84
C ILE A 330 -19.07 -4.14 -2.75
N GLY A 331 -19.80 -3.12 -3.19
CA GLY A 331 -19.28 -1.96 -3.92
C GLY A 331 -18.85 -0.82 -3.01
N TYR A 332 -18.24 0.20 -3.62
CA TYR A 332 -17.80 1.43 -2.95
C TYR A 332 -18.93 2.15 -2.19
N ASP A 333 -20.14 2.13 -2.73
CA ASP A 333 -21.34 2.75 -2.14
C ASP A 333 -21.83 2.07 -0.86
N GLN A 334 -21.38 0.84 -0.61
CA GLN A 334 -21.70 0.08 0.59
C GLN A 334 -20.62 0.17 1.67
N PHE A 335 -19.46 0.77 1.37
CA PHE A 335 -18.42 0.95 2.39
C PHE A 335 -18.85 1.96 3.46
N GLY A 336 -18.40 1.72 4.70
CA GLY A 336 -18.65 2.65 5.79
C GLY A 336 -17.86 3.96 5.59
N ALA A 337 -18.30 5.04 6.24
CA ALA A 337 -17.69 6.36 6.08
C ALA A 337 -16.22 6.46 6.54
N GLY A 338 -15.74 5.46 7.29
CA GLY A 338 -14.34 5.31 7.71
C GLY A 338 -13.52 4.40 6.80
N ALA A 339 -14.05 4.00 5.64
CA ALA A 339 -13.35 3.20 4.61
C ALA A 339 -12.61 4.07 3.59
#